data_AF-A0A7X7GZM0-F1
#
_entry.id   AF-A0A7X7GZM0-F1
#
_cell.length_a   1.000
_cell.length_b   1.000
_cell.length_c   1.000
_cell.angle_alpha   90.00
_cell.angle_beta   90.00
_cell.angle_gamma   90.00
#
_symmetry.space_group_name_H-M   'P 1'
#
loop_
_entity.id
_entity.type
_entity.pdbx_description
1 polymer ?
#
loop_
_entity_poly.entity_id
_entity_poly.type
_entity_poly.pdbx_seq_one_letter_code
_entity_poly.pdbx_strand_id
1 'polypeptide(L)'
;MNDSARPDALRRLRTLRNIGPKMAADLLSLDIDSLEQMRSADPEALYEELRRRNGGRLDRCVLYAFRGAKYDVPWPECKDPFSPPK
;
A
#
# COMPACT_ATOMS: atom_id res chain seq x y z
N MET A 1 -14.66 -12.31 18.04
CA MET A 1 -15.57 -11.23 17.59
C MET A 1 -14.73 -10.08 17.04
N ASN A 2 -14.48 -10.02 15.72
CA ASN A 2 -14.30 -8.75 15.00
C ASN A 2 -14.33 -8.89 13.46
N ASP A 3 -15.18 -9.77 12.92
CA ASP A 3 -15.27 -9.96 11.46
C ASP A 3 -15.84 -8.74 10.72
N SER A 4 -16.53 -7.81 11.41
CA SER A 4 -17.04 -6.58 10.81
C SER A 4 -15.99 -5.48 10.63
N ALA A 5 -14.91 -5.49 11.43
CA ALA A 5 -13.86 -4.47 11.35
C ALA A 5 -13.00 -4.61 10.08
N ARG A 6 -12.79 -5.85 9.61
CA ARG A 6 -11.97 -6.14 8.43
C ARG A 6 -12.60 -5.64 7.11
N PRO A 7 -13.90 -5.88 6.83
CA PRO A 7 -14.60 -5.27 5.69
C PRO A 7 -14.56 -3.75 5.67
N ASP A 8 -14.66 -3.12 6.85
CA ASP A 8 -14.64 -1.67 6.94
C ASP A 8 -13.23 -1.11 6.77
N ALA A 9 -12.21 -1.78 7.29
CA ALA A 9 -10.81 -1.46 7.00
C ALA A 9 -10.49 -1.62 5.50
N LEU A 10 -10.92 -2.72 4.87
CA LEU A 10 -10.81 -2.92 3.41
C LEU A 10 -11.44 -1.75 2.63
N ARG A 11 -12.65 -1.32 3.02
CA ARG A 11 -13.33 -0.18 2.39
C ARG A 11 -12.57 1.13 2.59
N ARG A 12 -12.05 1.39 3.79
CA ARG A 12 -11.27 2.59 4.09
C ARG A 12 -9.96 2.62 3.32
N LEU A 13 -9.17 1.55 3.33
CA LEU A 13 -7.88 1.50 2.63
C LEU A 13 -8.03 1.71 1.12
N ARG A 14 -9.16 1.28 0.53
CA ARG A 14 -9.48 1.51 -0.89
C ARG A 14 -9.74 2.97 -1.26
N THR A 15 -9.86 3.88 -0.29
CA THR A 15 -9.94 5.32 -0.60
C THR A 15 -8.57 5.92 -0.88
N LEU A 16 -7.49 5.21 -0.53
CA LEU A 16 -6.12 5.61 -0.86
C LEU A 16 -5.88 5.50 -2.36
N ARG A 17 -5.09 6.43 -2.86
CA ARG A 17 -4.66 6.44 -4.26
C ARG A 17 -3.91 5.16 -4.60
N ASN A 18 -4.22 4.60 -5.77
CA ASN A 18 -3.62 3.36 -6.29
C ASN A 18 -3.90 2.09 -5.46
N ILE A 19 -4.78 2.14 -4.45
CA ILE A 19 -5.13 0.98 -3.62
C ILE A 19 -6.46 0.37 -4.06
N GLY A 20 -6.37 -0.70 -4.85
CA GLY A 20 -7.50 -1.56 -5.18
C GLY A 20 -7.81 -2.62 -4.11
N PRO A 21 -8.83 -3.46 -4.31
CA PRO A 21 -9.22 -4.51 -3.36
C PRO A 21 -8.08 -5.47 -2.98
N LYS A 22 -7.25 -5.87 -3.96
CA LYS A 22 -6.08 -6.73 -3.73
C LYS A 22 -5.05 -6.04 -2.84
N MET A 23 -4.68 -4.81 -3.17
CA MET A 23 -3.71 -4.02 -2.40
C MET A 23 -4.21 -3.74 -0.98
N ALA A 24 -5.51 -3.50 -0.79
CA ALA A 24 -6.08 -3.32 0.54
C ALA A 24 -6.00 -4.61 1.38
N ALA A 25 -6.19 -5.78 0.76
CA ALA A 25 -5.98 -7.06 1.43
C ALA A 25 -4.50 -7.30 1.75
N ASP A 26 -3.60 -6.94 0.85
CA ASP A 26 -2.16 -7.02 1.08
C ASP A 26 -1.74 -6.11 2.25
N LEU A 27 -2.24 -4.87 2.33
CA LEU A 27 -2.01 -3.96 3.46
C LEU A 27 -2.52 -4.53 4.78
N LEU A 28 -3.73 -5.08 4.79
CA LEU A 28 -4.25 -5.76 6.00
C LEU A 28 -3.42 -6.95 6.40
N SER A 29 -2.87 -7.70 5.44
CA SER A 29 -1.97 -8.79 5.74
C SER A 29 -0.71 -8.28 6.44
N LEU A 30 -0.24 -7.06 6.10
CA LEU A 30 0.91 -6.38 6.70
C LEU A 30 0.55 -5.61 7.98
N ASP A 31 -0.59 -5.91 8.61
CA ASP A 31 -1.08 -5.27 9.83
C ASP A 31 -1.37 -3.76 9.67
N ILE A 32 -1.66 -3.31 8.44
CA ILE A 32 -2.11 -1.95 8.12
C ILE A 32 -3.63 -1.99 7.90
N ASP A 33 -4.39 -1.45 8.84
CA ASP A 33 -5.87 -1.41 8.80
C ASP A 33 -6.47 0.00 8.71
N SER A 34 -5.62 1.03 8.75
CA SER A 34 -6.03 2.43 8.75
C SER A 34 -5.21 3.31 7.79
N LEU A 35 -5.79 4.46 7.41
CA LEU A 35 -5.14 5.45 6.55
C LEU A 35 -3.90 6.06 7.21
N GLU A 36 -3.96 6.25 8.53
CA GLU A 36 -2.87 6.84 9.31
C GLU A 36 -1.67 5.90 9.37
N GLN A 37 -1.89 4.61 9.65
CA GLN A 37 -0.83 3.60 9.60
C GLN A 37 -0.19 3.52 8.21
N MET A 38 -0.98 3.57 7.15
CA MET A 38 -0.43 3.54 5.80
C MET A 38 0.44 4.78 5.49
N ARG A 39 0.06 5.96 5.99
CA ARG A 39 0.81 7.20 5.79
C ARG A 39 2.08 7.28 6.63
N SER A 40 2.09 6.68 7.82
CA SER A 40 3.26 6.63 8.70
C SER A 40 4.25 5.51 8.33
N ALA A 41 3.77 4.44 7.69
CA ALA A 41 4.60 3.32 7.24
C ALA A 41 5.60 3.71 6.13
N ASP A 42 6.68 2.94 6.02
CA ASP A 42 7.67 3.06 4.95
C ASP A 42 7.29 2.17 3.74
N PRO A 43 6.97 2.72 2.55
CA PRO A 43 6.55 1.93 1.39
C PRO A 43 7.56 0.86 0.98
N GLU A 44 8.84 1.16 1.11
CA GLU A 44 9.96 0.27 0.82
C GLU A 44 9.96 -0.92 1.78
N ALA A 45 9.85 -0.66 3.09
CA ALA A 45 9.74 -1.72 4.10
C ALA A 45 8.49 -2.59 3.89
N LEU A 46 7.33 -1.98 3.58
CA LEU A 46 6.09 -2.72 3.29
C LEU A 46 6.24 -3.63 2.07
N TYR A 47 6.87 -3.13 1.01
CA TYR A 47 7.14 -3.91 -0.20
C TYR A 47 8.08 -5.09 0.08
N GLU A 48 9.17 -4.86 0.82
CA GLU A 48 10.13 -5.92 1.16
C GLU A 48 9.50 -7.00 2.02
N GLU A 49 8.69 -6.62 3.01
CA GLU A 49 7.99 -7.58 3.86
C GLU A 49 6.93 -8.36 3.08
N LEU A 50 6.15 -7.70 2.21
CA LEU A 50 5.20 -8.39 1.34
C LEU A 50 5.90 -9.33 0.36
N ARG A 51 7.05 -8.92 -0.19
CA ARG A 51 7.87 -9.77 -1.06
C ARG A 51 8.33 -11.01 -0.31
N ARG A 52 8.81 -10.87 0.92
CA ARG A 52 9.20 -11.99 1.78
C ARG A 52 8.03 -12.95 2.03
N ARG A 53 6.85 -12.43 2.36
CA ARG A 53 5.63 -13.24 2.58
C ARG A 53 5.16 -13.98 1.32
N ASN A 54 5.39 -13.40 0.14
CA ASN A 54 5.05 -14.00 -1.16
C ASN A 54 6.15 -14.89 -1.76
N GLY A 55 7.09 -15.39 -0.95
CA GLY A 55 8.13 -16.32 -1.42
C GLY A 55 9.25 -15.65 -2.23
N GLY A 56 9.46 -14.35 -2.05
CA GLY A 56 10.59 -13.62 -2.62
C GLY A 56 10.34 -12.98 -3.98
N ARG A 57 9.16 -13.18 -4.61
CA ARG A 57 8.81 -12.57 -5.90
C ARG A 57 7.64 -11.60 -5.74
N LEU A 58 7.84 -10.35 -6.16
CA LEU A 58 6.80 -9.33 -6.13
C LEU A 58 7.10 -8.23 -7.16
N ASP A 59 6.11 -7.86 -7.97
CA ASP A 59 6.28 -6.83 -8.98
C ASP A 59 6.46 -5.44 -8.35
N ARG A 60 7.36 -4.64 -8.94
CA ARG A 60 7.65 -3.27 -8.45
C ARG A 60 6.46 -2.32 -8.55
N CYS A 61 5.43 -2.64 -9.33
CA CYS A 61 4.20 -1.83 -9.37
C CYS A 61 3.50 -1.76 -8.00
N VAL A 62 3.70 -2.77 -7.14
CA VAL A 62 3.19 -2.80 -5.77
C VAL A 62 3.86 -1.71 -4.92
N LEU A 63 5.19 -1.55 -5.04
CA LEU A 63 5.92 -0.46 -4.38
C LEU A 63 5.39 0.91 -4.82
N TYR A 64 5.12 1.09 -6.11
CA TYR A 64 4.60 2.36 -6.64
C TYR A 64 3.18 2.66 -6.11
N ALA A 65 2.35 1.63 -5.96
CA ALA A 65 1.04 1.77 -5.33
C ALA A 65 1.17 2.21 -3.86
N PHE A 66 2.09 1.62 -3.09
CA PHE A 66 2.36 2.04 -1.72
C PHE A 66 2.89 3.46 -1.61
N ARG A 67 3.83 3.85 -2.49
CA ARG A 67 4.33 5.24 -2.58
C ARG A 67 3.20 6.22 -2.91
N GLY A 68 2.37 5.90 -3.91
CA GLY A 68 1.23 6.75 -4.28
C GLY A 68 0.19 6.86 -3.17
N ALA A 69 -0.05 5.79 -2.41
CA ALA A 69 -0.95 5.79 -1.27
C ALA A 69 -0.42 6.65 -0.11
N LYS A 70 0.90 6.61 0.16
CA LYS A 70 1.55 7.41 1.21
C LYS A 70 1.59 8.90 0.87
N TYR A 71 2.05 9.22 -0.35
CA TYR A 71 2.33 10.60 -0.76
C TYR A 71 1.16 11.27 -1.52
N ASP A 72 0.05 10.56 -1.72
CA ASP A 72 -1.11 10.99 -2.53
C ASP A 72 -0.73 11.36 -3.98
N VAL A 73 0.17 10.58 -4.57
CA VAL A 73 0.71 10.81 -5.92
C VAL A 73 0.16 9.78 -6.92
N PRO A 74 -0.41 10.20 -8.07
CA PRO A 74 -0.90 9.27 -9.08
C PRO A 74 0.19 8.51 -9.81
N TRP A 75 -0.23 7.50 -10.56
CA TRP A 75 0.60 6.98 -11.63
C TRP A 75 0.62 7.97 -12.80
N PRO A 76 1.78 8.25 -13.44
CA PRO A 76 3.08 7.60 -13.25
C PRO A 76 4.03 8.29 -12.26
N GLU A 77 3.64 9.40 -11.63
CA GLU A 77 4.54 10.18 -10.76
C GLU A 77 4.99 9.38 -9.52
N CYS A 78 4.19 8.41 -9.05
CA CYS A 78 4.52 7.58 -7.90
C CYS A 78 5.66 6.56 -8.14
N LYS A 79 6.17 6.43 -9.38
CA LYS A 79 7.36 5.59 -9.67
C LYS A 79 8.57 6.03 -8.86
N ASP A 80 8.73 7.34 -8.72
CA ASP A 80 9.80 7.97 -7.96
C ASP A 80 9.35 9.39 -7.54
N PRO A 81 8.60 9.52 -6.44
CA PRO A 81 8.07 10.81 -6.01
C PRO A 81 9.16 11.79 -5.54
N PHE A 82 10.41 11.33 -5.43
CA PHE A 82 11.54 12.11 -4.94
C PHE A 82 12.54 12.48 -6.04
N SER A 83 12.43 11.86 -7.21
CA SER A 83 13.17 12.33 -8.38
C SER A 83 12.47 13.55 -8.98
N PRO A 84 13.20 14.65 -9.22
CA PRO A 84 12.63 15.77 -9.94
C PRO A 84 12.19 15.31 -11.35
N PRO A 85 11.06 15.84 -11.87
CA PRO A 85 10.68 15.57 -13.25
C PRO A 85 11.82 16.01 -14.18
N LYS A 86 12.14 15.17 -15.17
CA LYS A 86 13.09 15.51 -16.25
C LYS A 86 12.49 16.56 -17.18
#